data_AF-A0AA37M8S3-F1
#
_entry.id   AF-A0AA37M8S3-F1
#
_cell.length_a   1.000
_cell.length_b   1.000
_cell.length_c   1.000
_cell.angle_alpha   90.00
_cell.angle_beta   90.00
_cell.angle_gamma   90.00
#
_symmetry.space_group_name_H-M   'P 1'
#
loop_
_entity.id
_entity.type
_entity.pdbx_description
1 polymer ?
#
loop_
_entity_poly.entity_id
_entity_poly.type
_entity_poly.pdbx_seq_one_letter_code
_entity_poly.pdbx_strand_id
1 'polypeptide(L)' 'MAPHRLTPPILVTCLCGALANDRSATGRWFCAEHLPRRDAPPAPPRREPVSTRPELARTGPAQRDLFRS' A
#
# COMPACT_ATOMS: atom_id res chain seq x y z
N MET A 1 46.84 3.73 16.34
CA MET A 1 45.88 4.01 15.25
C MET A 1 45.20 2.70 14.88
N ALA A 2 43.94 2.50 15.28
CA ALA A 2 43.18 1.30 14.90
C ALA A 2 42.74 1.43 13.43
N PRO A 3 42.79 0.36 12.62
CA PRO A 3 42.30 0.41 11.26
C PRO A 3 40.81 0.72 11.29
N HIS A 4 40.40 1.78 10.57
CA HIS A 4 38.99 2.04 10.30
C HIS A 4 38.42 0.80 9.62
N ARG A 5 37.59 0.03 10.34
CA ARG A 5 36.85 -1.09 9.76
C ARG A 5 36.00 -0.50 8.64
N LEU A 6 36.40 -0.78 7.40
CA LEU A 6 35.62 -0.50 6.20
C LEU A 6 34.33 -1.30 6.35
N THR A 7 33.31 -0.65 6.90
CA THR A 7 31.99 -1.25 7.02
C THR A 7 31.51 -1.39 5.58
N PRO A 8 31.21 -2.61 5.10
CA PRO A 8 30.76 -2.78 3.73
C PRO A 8 29.50 -1.93 3.54
N PRO A 9 29.35 -1.26 2.38
CA PRO A 9 28.13 -0.50 2.11
C PRO A 9 26.94 -1.44 2.23
N ILE A 10 25.99 -1.11 3.11
CA ILE A 10 24.77 -1.89 3.26
C ILE A 10 23.98 -1.71 1.95
N LEU A 11 23.91 -2.78 1.16
CA LEU A 11 23.04 -2.82 0.00
C LEU A 11 21.60 -2.94 0.49
N VAL A 12 20.80 -1.91 0.23
CA VAL A 12 19.38 -1.87 0.57
C VAL A 12 18.55 -2.00 -0.71
N THR A 13 17.47 -2.75 -0.64
CA THR A 13 16.55 -2.97 -1.76
C THR A 13 15.23 -2.28 -1.51
N CYS A 14 14.60 -1.86 -2.61
CA CYS A 14 13.21 -1.43 -2.61
C CYS A 14 12.29 -2.65 -2.43
N LEU A 15 11.02 -2.42 -2.07
CA LEU A 15 10.01 -3.48 -1.97
C LEU A 15 9.81 -4.25 -3.29
N CYS A 16 10.15 -3.66 -4.44
CA CYS A 16 10.13 -4.35 -5.73
C CYS A 16 11.37 -5.24 -5.99
N GLY A 17 12.34 -5.29 -5.07
CA GLY A 17 13.58 -6.07 -5.21
C GLY A 17 14.72 -5.36 -5.96
N ALA A 18 14.46 -4.21 -6.60
CA ALA A 18 15.50 -3.38 -7.20
C ALA A 18 16.39 -2.73 -6.13
N LEU A 19 17.63 -2.37 -6.50
CA LEU A 19 18.51 -1.57 -5.65
C LEU A 19 17.85 -0.23 -5.30
N ALA A 20 17.84 0.10 -4.01
CA ALA A 20 17.34 1.37 -3.53
C ALA A 20 18.47 2.40 -3.56
N ASN A 21 18.15 3.60 -4.05
CA ASN A 21 19.08 4.73 -4.10
C ASN A 21 18.67 5.86 -3.14
N ASP A 22 17.39 5.92 -2.77
CA ASP A 22 16.81 7.05 -2.06
C ASP A 22 16.10 6.63 -0.78
N ARG A 23 16.20 7.49 0.25
CA ARG A 23 15.53 7.31 1.55
C ARG A 23 14.44 8.36 1.72
N SER A 24 13.21 7.91 1.92
CA SER A 24 12.07 8.77 2.23
C SER A 24 12.17 9.42 3.62
N ALA A 25 11.36 10.46 3.86
CA ALA A 25 11.26 11.13 5.15
C ALA A 25 10.82 10.20 6.30
N THR A 26 10.10 9.12 6.00
CA THR A 26 9.68 8.10 6.98
C THR A 26 10.75 7.01 7.19
N GLY A 27 11.92 7.16 6.58
CA GLY A 27 13.06 6.27 6.75
C GLY A 27 13.04 5.02 5.87
N ARG A 28 12.03 4.84 5.00
CA ARG A 28 11.94 3.74 4.02
C ARG A 28 12.80 4.01 2.78
N TRP A 29 13.34 2.94 2.18
CA TRP A 29 14.21 2.97 1.01
C TRP A 29 13.45 2.63 -0.29
N PHE A 30 13.74 3.36 -1.37
CA PHE A 30 13.07 3.24 -2.66
C PHE A 30 14.05 3.25 -3.84
N CYS A 31 13.68 2.58 -4.92
CA CYS A 31 14.32 2.76 -6.23
C CYS A 31 13.75 4.02 -6.91
N ALA A 32 14.42 4.48 -7.99
CA ALA A 32 14.03 5.69 -8.71
C ALA A 32 12.58 5.67 -9.24
N GLU A 33 12.03 4.48 -9.50
CA GLU A 33 10.65 4.32 -9.99
C GLU A 33 9.60 4.45 -8.88
N HIS A 34 9.92 3.99 -7.66
CA HIS A 34 8.98 3.95 -6.53
C HIS A 34 9.18 5.09 -5.54
N LEU A 35 10.07 6.05 -5.83
CA LEU A 35 10.28 7.21 -4.97
C LEU A 35 8.97 8.04 -4.92
N PRO A 36 8.37 8.23 -3.74
CA PRO A 36 7.17 9.05 -3.63
C PRO A 36 7.51 10.49 -4.03
N ARG A 37 6.93 10.99 -5.11
CA ARG A 37 7.09 12.39 -5.52
C ARG A 37 6.46 13.29 -4.47
N ARG A 38 7.27 14.13 -3.81
CA ARG A 38 6.83 15.12 -2.83
C ARG A 38 5.85 16.15 -3.41
N ASP A 39 5.95 16.42 -4.72
CA ASP A 39 5.17 17.46 -5.40
C ASP A 39 3.97 16.93 -6.18
N ALA A 40 3.61 15.64 -6.05
CA ALA A 40 2.33 15.20 -6.58
C ALA A 40 1.23 15.83 -5.72
N PRO A 41 0.42 16.78 -6.23
CA PRO A 41 -0.73 17.25 -5.49
C PRO A 41 -1.56 16.02 -5.11
N PRO A 42 -2.10 15.96 -3.88
CA PRO A 42 -2.94 14.83 -3.48
C PRO A 42 -3.99 14.65 -4.56
N ALA A 43 -4.05 13.45 -5.14
CA ALA A 43 -5.08 13.14 -6.13
C ALA A 43 -6.43 13.54 -5.51
N PRO A 44 -7.28 14.30 -6.24
CA PRO A 44 -8.55 14.72 -5.70
C PRO A 44 -9.29 13.47 -5.21
N PRO A 45 -10.00 13.54 -4.08
CA PRO A 45 -10.76 12.42 -3.57
C PRO A 45 -11.59 11.87 -4.72
N ARG A 46 -11.37 10.59 -5.05
CA ARG A 46 -12.14 9.90 -6.08
C ARG A 46 -13.60 10.13 -5.69
N ARG A 47 -14.34 10.89 -6.50
CA ARG A 47 -15.79 10.95 -6.37
C ARG A 47 -16.22 9.50 -6.39
N GLU A 48 -16.72 9.01 -5.26
CA GLU A 48 -17.31 7.68 -5.20
C GLU A 48 -18.31 7.62 -6.36
N PRO A 49 -18.27 6.58 -7.20
CA PRO A 49 -19.34 6.41 -8.17
C PRO A 49 -20.61 6.36 -7.33
N VAL A 50 -21.50 7.34 -7.55
CA VAL A 50 -22.86 7.32 -7.01
C VAL A 50 -23.38 5.95 -7.38
N SER A 51 -23.52 5.11 -6.35
CA SER A 51 -23.95 3.73 -6.50
C SER A 51 -25.42 3.81 -6.87
N THR A 52 -25.71 4.00 -8.16
CA THR A 52 -27.02 3.72 -8.74
C THR A 52 -27.13 2.20 -8.80
N ARG A 53 -27.22 1.58 -7.61
CA ARG A 53 -27.59 0.18 -7.53
C ARG A 53 -29.12 0.15 -7.56
N PRO A 54 -29.75 -0.47 -8.56
CA PRO A 54 -31.16 -0.80 -8.46
C PRO A 54 -31.32 -1.69 -7.24
N GLU A 55 -32.33 -1.38 -6.44
CA GLU A 55 -32.74 -2.12 -5.26
C GLU A 55 -32.99 -3.58 -5.64
N LEU A 56 -31.97 -4.43 -5.48
CA LEU A 56 -32.08 -5.87 -5.64
C LEU A 56 -32.86 -6.38 -4.43
N ALA A 57 -34.16 -6.57 -4.64
CA ALA A 57 -35.08 -7.24 -3.75
C ALA A 57 -34.41 -8.46 -3.11
N ARG A 58 -34.09 -8.35 -1.81
CA ARG A 58 -33.68 -9.49 -1.00
C ARG A 58 -34.93 -10.33 -0.70
N THR A 59 -35.30 -11.20 -1.61
CA THR A 59 -36.16 -12.35 -1.30
C THR A 59 -35.29 -13.59 -1.24
N GLY A 60 -34.59 -13.76 -0.11
CA GLY A 60 -33.92 -15.01 0.26
C GLY A 60 -34.67 -15.63 1.43
N PRO A 61 -34.88 -16.97 1.47
CA PRO A 61 -35.65 -17.61 2.52
C PRO A 61 -35.03 -17.36 3.89
N ALA A 62 -35.86 -17.04 4.88
CA ALA A 62 -35.45 -16.74 6.24
C ALA A 62 -34.68 -17.91 6.83
N GLN A 63 -33.45 -17.68 7.29
CA GLN A 63 -32.60 -18.67 7.97
C GLN A 63 -33.15 -19.13 9.35
N ARG A 64 -34.44 -18.91 9.65
CA ARG A 64 -35.03 -19.17 10.96
C ARG A 64 -35.40 -20.64 11.21
N ASP A 65 -35.37 -21.50 10.20
CA ASP A 65 -35.75 -22.93 10.36
C ASP A 65 -34.57 -23.90 10.56
N LEU A 66 -33.33 -23.41 10.66
CA LEU A 66 -32.15 -24.27 10.88
C LEU A 66 -31.90 -24.64 12.36
N PHE A 67 -32.69 -24.11 13.30
CA PHE A 67 -32.47 -24.31 14.75
C PHE A 67 -33.74 -24.66 15.52
N ARG A 68 -34.71 -25.33 14.89
CA ARG A 68 -35.88 -25.88 15.58
C ARG A 68 -35.93 -27.40 15.42
N SER A 69 -35.14 -28.07 16.26
CA SER A 69 -35.40 -29.45 16.68
C SER A 69 -36.44 -29.45 17.80
#